data_AF-A0A352F4R3-F1
#
_entry.id   AF-A0A352F4R3-F1
#
_cell.length_a   1.000
_cell.length_b   1.000
_cell.length_c   1.000
_cell.angle_alpha   90.00
_cell.angle_beta   90.00
_cell.angle_gamma   90.00
#
_symmetry.space_group_name_H-M   'P 1'
#
loop_
_entity.id
_entity.type
_entity.pdbx_description
1 polymer ?
#
loop_
_entity_poly.entity_id
_entity_poly.type
_entity_poly.pdbx_seq_one_letter_code
_entity_poly.pdbx_strand_id
1 'polypeptide(L)'
;MKPIIFLLILSTILLAAQDTRKPDDCSWENKSKARRSVKTRSAESGKSYVNYNDGKPITIAEWYKLTCSLDAKVPDPIPADAPIEGAETMRVTLRGYLLGAHFERDGDHDMQAEIAAGPEWNTDHVLLELAPGAEYCKARHDLWQLVRKDGCKTDQCIMRKPVEVLVTGYLLVGGAQGTKNYCQAPSTRGLHKGTEGSMIRGSWRLQPVFAVKKV
;
A
#
# COMPACT_ATOMS: atom_id res chain seq x y z
N MET A 1 -53.89 20.31 39.85
CA MET A 1 -52.46 20.64 39.94
C MET A 1 -51.66 19.46 39.42
N LYS A 2 -51.01 19.58 38.26
CA LYS A 2 -50.10 18.55 37.71
C LYS A 2 -48.67 19.09 37.80
N PRO A 3 -47.69 18.32 38.29
CA PRO A 3 -46.31 18.79 38.32
C PRO A 3 -45.71 18.65 36.92
N ILE A 4 -45.10 19.73 36.44
CA ILE A 4 -44.28 19.74 35.23
C ILE A 4 -42.91 19.21 35.66
N ILE A 5 -42.59 17.97 35.27
CA ILE A 5 -41.26 17.39 35.42
C ILE A 5 -40.41 17.98 34.30
N PHE A 6 -39.53 18.91 34.65
CA PHE A 6 -38.50 19.45 33.77
C PHE A 6 -37.35 18.44 33.71
N LEU A 7 -37.38 17.57 32.71
CA LEU A 7 -36.28 16.63 32.46
C LEU A 7 -35.15 17.38 31.75
N LEU A 8 -34.06 17.69 32.46
CA LEU A 8 -32.81 18.16 31.86
C LEU A 8 -32.25 17.04 30.96
N ILE A 9 -32.31 17.24 29.64
CA ILE A 9 -31.59 16.41 28.69
C ILE A 9 -30.12 16.87 28.69
N LEU A 10 -29.30 16.19 29.48
CA LEU A 10 -27.85 16.32 29.46
C LEU A 10 -27.35 15.71 28.14
N SER A 11 -27.26 16.52 27.09
CA SER A 11 -26.68 16.10 25.82
C SER A 11 -25.17 15.98 25.99
N THR A 12 -24.69 14.77 26.29
CA THR A 12 -23.27 14.41 26.16
C THR A 12 -22.91 14.44 24.68
N ILE A 13 -22.36 15.56 24.23
CA ILE A 13 -21.72 15.67 22.92
C ILE A 13 -20.46 14.80 22.98
N LEU A 14 -20.58 13.56 22.47
CA LEU A 14 -19.43 12.72 22.18
C LEU A 14 -18.70 13.38 20.99
N LEU A 15 -17.77 14.30 21.28
CA LEU A 15 -16.80 14.72 20.29
C LEU A 15 -15.93 13.51 19.99
N ALA A 16 -16.18 12.83 18.87
CA ALA A 16 -15.22 11.91 18.30
C ALA A 16 -13.92 12.69 18.10
N ALA A 17 -12.92 12.44 18.95
CA ALA A 17 -11.62 13.05 18.80
C ALA A 17 -11.07 12.62 17.43
N GLN A 18 -10.93 13.57 16.51
CA GLN A 18 -10.27 13.32 15.23
C GLN A 18 -8.82 12.91 15.54
N ASP A 19 -8.41 11.74 15.07
CA ASP A 19 -7.04 11.28 15.24
C ASP A 19 -6.10 12.20 14.48
N THR A 20 -5.30 12.97 15.21
CA THR A 20 -4.40 14.00 14.67
C THR A 20 -3.06 13.44 14.21
N ARG A 21 -2.80 12.14 14.40
CA ARG A 21 -1.55 11.50 13.98
C ARG A 21 -1.37 11.61 12.46
N LYS A 22 -0.12 11.80 12.06
CA LYS A 22 0.23 11.96 10.64
C LYS A 22 0.29 10.60 9.94
N PRO A 23 0.09 10.52 8.62
CA PRO A 23 0.18 9.25 7.88
C PRO A 23 1.48 8.46 8.11
N ASP A 24 2.59 9.14 8.36
CA ASP A 24 3.89 8.55 8.60
C ASP A 24 4.21 8.31 10.08
N ASP A 25 3.26 8.51 10.99
CA ASP A 25 3.47 8.25 12.42
C ASP A 25 3.71 6.75 12.69
N CYS A 26 4.83 6.41 13.33
CA CYS A 26 5.21 5.02 13.53
C CYS A 26 4.47 4.33 14.68
N SER A 27 3.64 5.07 15.42
CA SER A 27 2.73 4.53 16.45
C SER A 27 1.43 3.97 15.90
N TRP A 28 1.18 4.07 14.59
CA TRP A 28 0.03 3.40 13.98
C TRP A 28 0.12 1.89 14.17
N GLU A 29 -1.01 1.29 14.54
CA GLU A 29 -1.16 -0.15 14.59
C GLU A 29 -1.85 -0.64 13.32
N ASN A 30 -1.39 -1.75 12.75
CA ASN A 30 -2.07 -2.35 11.61
C ASN A 30 -3.38 -3.01 12.06
N LYS A 31 -4.50 -2.61 11.46
CA LYS A 31 -5.85 -3.12 11.77
C LYS A 31 -6.33 -4.20 10.79
N SER A 32 -5.46 -4.67 9.89
CA SER A 32 -5.84 -5.68 8.89
C SER A 32 -6.33 -6.95 9.55
N LYS A 33 -7.49 -7.43 9.08
CA LYS A 33 -8.02 -8.75 9.45
C LYS A 33 -7.48 -9.85 8.54
N ALA A 34 -7.35 -9.56 7.25
CA ALA A 34 -6.91 -10.52 6.25
C ALA A 34 -5.39 -10.53 6.11
N ARG A 35 -4.79 -11.72 6.17
CA ARG A 35 -3.36 -11.95 5.95
C ARG A 35 -2.44 -11.00 6.71
N ARG A 36 -2.80 -10.63 7.94
CA ARG A 36 -2.08 -9.64 8.75
C ARG A 36 -0.60 -9.99 8.94
N SER A 37 -0.29 -11.23 9.31
CA SER A 37 1.09 -11.70 9.51
C SER A 37 1.94 -11.55 8.24
N VAL A 38 1.32 -11.73 7.07
CA VAL A 38 1.94 -11.57 5.76
C VAL A 38 2.09 -10.08 5.43
N LYS A 39 1.07 -9.27 5.70
CA LYS A 39 1.12 -7.82 5.48
C LYS A 39 2.16 -7.12 6.35
N THR A 40 2.47 -7.65 7.53
CA THR A 40 3.39 -7.05 8.52
C THR A 40 4.68 -7.83 8.70
N ARG A 41 5.15 -8.56 7.68
CA ARG A 41 6.42 -9.32 7.72
C ARG A 41 7.61 -8.39 7.96
N SER A 42 8.48 -8.76 8.88
CA SER A 42 9.69 -8.00 9.20
C SER A 42 10.80 -8.22 8.16
N ALA A 43 11.83 -7.37 8.23
CA ALA A 43 13.08 -7.59 7.52
C ALA A 43 13.73 -8.94 7.92
N GLU A 44 13.61 -9.30 9.20
CA GLU A 44 14.16 -10.54 9.76
C GLU A 44 13.44 -11.78 9.23
N SER A 45 12.10 -11.80 9.17
CA SER A 45 11.37 -12.96 8.66
C SER A 45 11.64 -13.20 7.17
N GLY A 46 11.91 -12.13 6.43
CA GLY A 46 12.31 -12.23 5.03
C GLY A 46 13.80 -12.43 4.80
N LYS A 47 14.65 -12.64 5.83
CA LYS A 47 16.11 -12.74 5.66
C LYS A 47 16.55 -13.72 4.56
N SER A 48 15.85 -14.86 4.47
CA SER A 48 16.07 -15.94 3.51
C SER A 48 15.45 -15.70 2.14
N TYR A 49 14.70 -14.62 1.94
CA TYR A 49 14.01 -14.36 0.68
C TYR A 49 14.98 -14.06 -0.45
N VAL A 50 14.64 -14.55 -1.64
CA VAL A 50 15.48 -14.44 -2.82
C VAL A 50 15.42 -13.01 -3.36
N ASN A 51 16.58 -12.42 -3.65
CA ASN A 51 16.64 -11.17 -4.39
C ASN A 51 16.35 -11.46 -5.86
N TYR A 52 15.25 -10.93 -6.38
CA TYR A 52 14.95 -11.02 -7.81
C TYR A 52 15.93 -10.16 -8.62
N ASN A 53 16.32 -10.64 -9.79
CA ASN A 53 17.26 -9.95 -10.68
C ASN A 53 18.57 -9.54 -9.98
N ASP A 54 19.06 -10.39 -9.07
CA ASP A 54 20.23 -10.13 -8.21
C ASP A 54 20.13 -8.81 -7.41
N GLY A 55 18.92 -8.34 -7.13
CA GLY A 55 18.64 -7.07 -6.44
C GLY A 55 18.75 -5.84 -7.33
N LYS A 56 19.01 -5.98 -8.63
CA LYS A 56 19.01 -4.86 -9.57
C LYS A 56 17.59 -4.33 -9.76
N PRO A 57 17.41 -2.99 -9.87
CA PRO A 57 16.10 -2.42 -10.15
C PRO A 57 15.47 -2.98 -11.43
N ILE A 58 14.19 -3.26 -11.37
CA ILE A 58 13.37 -3.63 -12.53
C ILE A 58 12.39 -2.49 -12.85
N THR A 59 11.94 -2.43 -14.10
CA THR A 59 10.92 -1.51 -14.58
C THR A 59 9.51 -1.99 -14.24
N ILE A 60 8.51 -1.12 -14.37
CA ILE A 60 7.09 -1.49 -14.26
C ILE A 60 6.70 -2.58 -15.28
N ALA A 61 7.24 -2.52 -16.50
CA ALA A 61 6.99 -3.55 -17.51
C ALA A 61 7.53 -4.93 -17.09
N GLU A 62 8.72 -4.96 -16.48
CA GLU A 62 9.30 -6.19 -15.94
C GLU A 62 8.57 -6.70 -14.69
N TRP A 63 8.03 -5.80 -13.85
CA TRP A 63 7.14 -6.16 -12.75
C TRP A 63 5.94 -6.96 -13.25
N TYR A 64 5.27 -6.51 -14.31
CA TYR A 64 4.12 -7.22 -14.86
C TYR A 64 4.48 -8.55 -15.51
N LYS A 65 5.66 -8.66 -16.13
CA LYS A 65 6.18 -9.95 -16.61
C LYS A 65 6.43 -10.92 -15.45
N LEU A 66 7.03 -10.43 -14.37
CA LEU A 66 7.30 -11.21 -13.16
C LEU A 66 5.98 -11.69 -12.54
N THR A 67 5.07 -10.78 -12.18
CA THR A 67 3.85 -11.14 -11.45
C THR A 67 2.95 -12.10 -12.23
N CYS A 68 2.85 -11.94 -13.55
CA CYS A 68 2.13 -12.91 -14.37
C CYS A 68 2.75 -14.32 -14.38
N SER A 69 4.08 -14.43 -14.26
CA SER A 69 4.72 -15.74 -14.10
C SER A 69 4.48 -16.37 -12.72
N LEU A 70 4.10 -15.57 -11.73
CA LEU A 70 3.84 -16.00 -10.36
C LEU A 70 2.39 -16.40 -10.10
N ASP A 71 1.44 -15.97 -10.93
CA ASP A 71 0.01 -16.32 -10.77
C ASP A 71 -0.21 -17.83 -10.64
N ALA A 72 0.52 -18.64 -11.42
CA ALA A 72 0.43 -20.10 -11.37
C ALA A 72 0.92 -20.72 -10.04
N LYS A 73 1.64 -19.95 -9.22
CA LYS A 73 2.12 -20.38 -7.90
C LYS A 73 1.14 -20.02 -6.78
N VAL A 74 0.11 -19.22 -7.05
CA VAL A 74 -0.86 -18.81 -6.03
C VAL A 74 -1.83 -19.98 -5.76
N PRO A 75 -1.79 -20.59 -4.56
CA PRO A 75 -2.68 -21.68 -4.22
C PRO A 75 -4.12 -21.19 -4.01
N ASP A 76 -5.05 -22.12 -4.10
CA ASP A 76 -6.47 -21.91 -3.83
C ASP A 76 -6.95 -22.98 -2.84
N PRO A 77 -7.22 -22.63 -1.57
CA PRO A 77 -7.24 -21.27 -1.02
C PRO A 77 -5.86 -20.65 -0.79
N ILE A 78 -5.79 -19.32 -0.81
CA ILE A 78 -4.58 -18.56 -0.43
C ILE A 78 -4.32 -18.70 1.09
N PRO A 79 -3.09 -19.04 1.54
CA PRO A 79 -2.74 -19.12 2.96
C PRO A 79 -3.06 -17.84 3.73
N ALA A 80 -3.73 -18.01 4.87
CA ALA A 80 -4.18 -16.88 5.69
C ALA A 80 -3.06 -16.25 6.51
N ASP A 81 -2.01 -17.00 6.86
CA ASP A 81 -1.02 -16.62 7.86
C ASP A 81 0.44 -16.75 7.39
N ALA A 82 0.67 -17.32 6.21
CA ALA A 82 2.00 -17.55 5.64
C ALA A 82 2.17 -16.89 4.26
N PRO A 83 3.41 -16.48 3.91
CA PRO A 83 3.75 -16.11 2.54
C PRO A 83 3.59 -17.31 1.60
N ILE A 84 3.25 -17.06 0.34
CA ILE A 84 3.29 -18.07 -0.72
C ILE A 84 4.75 -18.31 -1.11
N GLU A 85 5.28 -19.48 -0.78
CA GLU A 85 6.65 -19.86 -1.08
C GLU A 85 6.94 -19.76 -2.59
N GLY A 86 8.06 -19.13 -2.95
CA GLY A 86 8.50 -18.94 -4.32
C GLY A 86 7.70 -17.91 -5.14
N ALA A 87 6.76 -17.19 -4.52
CA ALA A 87 6.06 -16.05 -5.12
C ALA A 87 6.11 -14.80 -4.23
N GLU A 88 5.77 -14.93 -2.95
CA GLU A 88 5.84 -13.85 -1.96
C GLU A 88 7.12 -13.89 -1.10
N THR A 89 7.96 -14.93 -1.25
CA THR A 89 9.28 -15.05 -0.60
C THR A 89 10.41 -14.46 -1.46
N MET A 90 10.10 -13.36 -2.17
CA MET A 90 11.00 -12.66 -3.06
C MET A 90 11.12 -11.19 -2.65
N ARG A 91 12.33 -10.65 -2.81
CA ARG A 91 12.64 -9.22 -2.68
C ARG A 91 12.81 -8.62 -4.06
N VAL A 92 12.13 -7.50 -4.31
CA VAL A 92 12.19 -6.78 -5.58
C VAL A 92 12.55 -5.32 -5.30
N THR A 93 13.46 -4.79 -6.13
CA THR A 93 13.68 -3.35 -6.26
C THR A 93 12.98 -2.87 -7.53
N LEU A 94 11.99 -2.01 -7.39
CA LEU A 94 11.18 -1.48 -8.49
C LEU A 94 11.54 -0.01 -8.74
N ARG A 95 11.78 0.32 -10.01
CA ARG A 95 11.98 1.69 -10.51
C ARG A 95 10.71 2.19 -11.17
N GLY A 96 10.29 3.40 -10.83
CA GLY A 96 9.14 4.06 -11.45
C GLY A 96 8.95 5.49 -10.94
N TYR A 97 7.89 6.15 -11.40
CA TYR A 97 7.53 7.50 -10.99
C TYR A 97 6.44 7.48 -9.94
N LEU A 98 6.67 8.09 -8.78
CA LEU A 98 5.64 8.26 -7.75
C LEU A 98 4.55 9.21 -8.24
N LEU A 99 3.34 8.69 -8.43
CA LEU A 99 2.19 9.44 -8.95
C LEU A 99 1.19 9.86 -7.88
N GLY A 100 1.15 9.17 -6.75
CA GLY A 100 0.23 9.52 -5.68
C GLY A 100 0.39 8.64 -4.46
N ALA A 101 -0.26 9.06 -3.38
CA ALA A 101 -0.35 8.32 -2.14
C ALA A 101 -1.71 8.52 -1.47
N HIS A 102 -2.14 7.50 -0.73
CA HIS A 102 -3.31 7.53 0.14
C HIS A 102 -2.98 6.90 1.49
N PHE A 103 -3.52 7.46 2.56
CA PHE A 103 -3.47 6.90 3.90
C PHE A 103 -4.87 6.51 4.35
N GLU A 104 -5.05 5.23 4.67
CA GLU A 104 -6.32 4.67 5.11
C GLU A 104 -6.56 4.96 6.61
N ARG A 105 -6.85 6.22 6.96
CA ARG A 105 -7.04 6.65 8.36
C ARG A 105 -8.08 5.85 9.12
N ASP A 106 -9.20 5.53 8.47
CA ASP A 106 -10.30 4.77 9.08
C ASP A 106 -10.24 3.27 8.74
N GLY A 107 -9.18 2.82 8.06
CA GLY A 107 -9.01 1.44 7.58
C GLY A 107 -7.89 0.68 8.29
N ASP A 108 -7.07 -0.03 7.52
CA ASP A 108 -5.96 -0.85 8.03
C ASP A 108 -4.77 0.01 8.53
N HIS A 109 -4.86 1.34 8.33
CA HIS A 109 -3.79 2.33 8.46
C HIS A 109 -2.61 2.07 7.51
N ASP A 110 -2.87 1.38 6.40
CA ASP A 110 -1.91 1.20 5.33
C ASP A 110 -1.66 2.56 4.65
N MET A 111 -0.40 2.84 4.35
CA MET A 111 -0.04 3.91 3.42
C MET A 111 0.10 3.27 2.05
N GLN A 112 -0.83 3.60 1.15
CA GLN A 112 -0.84 3.18 -0.23
C GLN A 112 -0.15 4.24 -1.08
N ALA A 113 0.61 3.80 -2.08
CA ALA A 113 1.16 4.69 -3.08
C ALA A 113 1.19 4.02 -4.44
N GLU A 114 1.20 4.83 -5.49
CA GLU A 114 1.27 4.32 -6.85
C GLU A 114 2.53 4.80 -7.53
N ILE A 115 3.25 3.85 -8.11
CA ILE A 115 4.41 4.12 -8.96
C ILE A 115 4.13 3.64 -10.38
N ALA A 116 4.54 4.42 -11.36
CA ALA A 116 4.19 4.18 -12.75
C ALA A 116 5.41 4.16 -13.67
N ALA A 117 5.20 3.68 -14.91
CA ALA A 117 6.26 3.57 -15.90
C ALA A 117 6.79 4.94 -16.36
N GLY A 118 5.92 5.96 -16.34
CA GLY A 118 6.22 7.34 -16.64
C GLY A 118 5.56 8.29 -15.64
N PRO A 119 5.86 9.60 -15.70
CA PRO A 119 5.20 10.60 -14.86
C PRO A 119 3.73 10.85 -15.24
N GLU A 120 3.26 10.35 -16.38
CA GLU A 120 1.89 10.48 -16.83
C GLU A 120 0.96 9.47 -16.12
N TRP A 121 -0.23 9.94 -15.77
CA TRP A 121 -1.24 9.15 -15.08
C TRP A 121 -1.78 7.99 -15.91
N ASN A 122 -1.81 8.09 -17.23
CA ASN A 122 -2.40 7.08 -18.11
C ASN A 122 -1.43 5.95 -18.47
N THR A 123 -0.47 5.65 -17.59
CA THR A 123 0.50 4.57 -17.76
C THR A 123 0.21 3.43 -16.79
N ASP A 124 0.86 2.29 -16.98
CA ASP A 124 0.71 1.16 -16.05
C ASP A 124 1.23 1.52 -14.65
N HIS A 125 0.39 1.34 -13.62
CA HIS A 125 0.75 1.64 -12.23
C HIS A 125 1.02 0.36 -11.43
N VAL A 126 1.82 0.44 -10.38
CA VAL A 126 1.97 -0.60 -9.37
C VAL A 126 1.60 -0.03 -8.02
N LEU A 127 0.75 -0.76 -7.30
CA LEU A 127 0.38 -0.42 -5.92
C LEU A 127 1.51 -0.81 -4.96
N LEU A 128 1.97 0.18 -4.21
CA LEU A 128 2.75 0.03 -3.00
C LEU A 128 1.79 -0.03 -1.82
N GLU A 129 1.93 -1.02 -0.94
CA GLU A 129 1.14 -1.12 0.30
C GLU A 129 2.09 -1.22 1.50
N LEU A 130 2.23 -0.10 2.22
CA LEU A 130 3.08 0.00 3.41
C LEU A 130 2.21 -0.18 4.64
N ALA A 131 2.34 -1.31 5.32
CA ALA A 131 1.75 -1.49 6.65
C ALA A 131 2.34 -0.46 7.64
N PRO A 132 1.65 -0.12 8.72
CA PRO A 132 2.25 0.66 9.81
C PRO A 132 3.18 -0.20 10.69
N GLY A 133 3.87 0.44 11.63
CA GLY A 133 4.77 -0.20 12.58
C GLY A 133 6.26 0.03 12.29
N ALA A 134 7.11 -0.38 13.24
CA ALA A 134 8.55 -0.08 13.24
C ALA A 134 9.28 -0.57 11.98
N GLU A 135 8.93 -1.75 11.48
CA GLU A 135 9.54 -2.34 10.27
C GLU A 135 9.36 -1.48 9.01
N TYR A 136 8.23 -0.78 8.91
CA TYR A 136 7.85 0.01 7.73
C TYR A 136 8.04 1.52 7.95
N CYS A 137 8.29 1.93 9.20
CA CYS A 137 8.39 3.32 9.64
C CYS A 137 9.31 4.15 8.74
N LYS A 138 10.51 3.65 8.46
CA LYS A 138 11.47 4.35 7.59
C LYS A 138 10.92 4.53 6.17
N ALA A 139 10.39 3.48 5.55
CA ALA A 139 9.85 3.54 4.20
C ALA A 139 8.63 4.48 4.11
N ARG A 140 7.76 4.47 5.13
CA ARG A 140 6.62 5.39 5.26
C ARG A 140 7.08 6.84 5.39
N HIS A 141 8.05 7.12 6.24
CA HIS A 141 8.64 8.45 6.36
C HIS A 141 9.25 8.91 5.04
N ASP A 142 10.10 8.10 4.42
CA ASP A 142 10.75 8.44 3.15
C ASP A 142 9.70 8.77 2.06
N LEU A 143 8.67 7.92 1.92
CA LEU A 143 7.56 8.13 1.00
C LEU A 143 6.77 9.41 1.32
N TRP A 144 6.37 9.60 2.58
CA TRP A 144 5.56 10.75 2.98
C TRP A 144 6.31 12.07 2.85
N GLN A 145 7.64 12.08 3.06
CA GLN A 145 8.46 13.25 2.81
C GLN A 145 8.47 13.65 1.33
N LEU A 146 8.45 12.69 0.40
CA LEU A 146 8.32 12.97 -1.03
C LEU A 146 6.95 13.58 -1.35
N VAL A 147 5.88 12.98 -0.83
CA VAL A 147 4.49 13.45 -1.00
C VAL A 147 4.31 14.87 -0.45
N ARG A 148 4.85 15.16 0.73
CA ARG A 148 4.78 16.49 1.35
C ARG A 148 5.56 17.54 0.57
N LYS A 149 6.71 17.19 -0.01
CA LYS A 149 7.52 18.11 -0.82
C LYS A 149 6.78 18.55 -2.09
N ASP A 150 5.85 17.75 -2.59
CA ASP A 150 4.96 18.12 -3.70
C ASP A 150 3.84 19.11 -3.29
N GLY A 151 3.65 19.31 -1.98
CA GLY A 151 2.69 20.26 -1.40
C GLY A 151 1.39 19.63 -0.91
N CYS A 152 1.32 18.29 -0.86
CA CYS A 152 0.16 17.57 -0.35
C CYS A 152 0.03 17.66 1.17
N LYS A 153 -1.21 17.84 1.65
CA LYS A 153 -1.54 18.10 3.08
C LYS A 153 -2.64 17.19 3.63
N THR A 154 -3.27 16.39 2.78
CA THR A 154 -4.41 15.52 3.09
C THR A 154 -3.99 14.06 3.00
N ASP A 155 -4.81 13.17 3.54
CA ASP A 155 -4.58 11.72 3.49
C ASP A 155 -4.62 11.14 2.07
N GLN A 156 -5.02 11.89 1.06
CA GLN A 156 -4.90 11.51 -0.33
C GLN A 156 -4.17 12.60 -1.10
N CYS A 157 -3.29 12.19 -2.01
CA CYS A 157 -2.48 13.06 -2.84
C CYS A 157 -2.30 12.45 -4.23
N ILE A 158 -2.61 13.21 -5.27
CA ILE A 158 -2.09 12.98 -6.61
C ILE A 158 -0.94 13.97 -6.80
N MET A 159 0.24 13.47 -7.14
CA MET A 159 1.46 14.25 -7.28
C MET A 159 1.33 15.23 -8.46
N ARG A 160 1.68 16.50 -8.21
CA ARG A 160 1.77 17.56 -9.23
C ARG A 160 3.06 17.44 -10.03
N LYS A 161 4.15 17.06 -9.38
CA LYS A 161 5.46 16.82 -9.97
C LYS A 161 5.91 15.40 -9.59
N PRO A 162 5.45 14.37 -10.31
CA PRO A 162 5.94 13.02 -10.13
C PRO A 162 7.46 12.96 -10.12
N VAL A 163 8.00 12.19 -9.18
CA VAL A 163 9.44 11.99 -9.03
C VAL A 163 9.79 10.54 -9.26
N GLU A 164 10.93 10.31 -9.92
CA GLU A 164 11.44 8.96 -10.07
C GLU A 164 11.94 8.42 -8.73
N VAL A 165 11.59 7.18 -8.43
CA VAL A 165 11.91 6.49 -7.19
C VAL A 165 12.39 5.06 -7.43
N LEU A 166 13.20 4.58 -6.49
CA LEU A 166 13.54 3.17 -6.29
C LEU A 166 12.90 2.68 -5.00
N VAL A 167 12.11 1.62 -5.11
CA VAL A 167 11.35 1.04 -4.00
C VAL A 167 11.75 -0.41 -3.82
N THR A 168 12.22 -0.79 -2.64
CA THR A 168 12.63 -2.17 -2.34
C THR A 168 11.72 -2.78 -1.28
N GLY A 169 11.16 -3.95 -1.59
CA GLY A 169 10.15 -4.58 -0.76
C GLY A 169 9.88 -6.05 -1.10
N TYR A 170 8.89 -6.61 -0.42
CA TYR A 170 8.40 -7.97 -0.67
C TYR A 170 7.18 -7.96 -1.58
N LEU A 171 6.97 -9.03 -2.35
CA LEU A 171 5.70 -9.21 -3.06
C LEU A 171 4.58 -9.61 -2.10
N LEU A 172 3.38 -9.15 -2.42
CA LEU A 172 2.15 -9.54 -1.75
C LEU A 172 1.05 -9.69 -2.80
N VAL A 173 0.39 -10.84 -2.84
CA VAL A 173 -0.86 -10.99 -3.60
C VAL A 173 -2.03 -10.51 -2.74
N GLY A 174 -2.88 -9.68 -3.35
CA GLY A 174 -4.14 -9.25 -2.74
C GLY A 174 -5.12 -10.40 -2.55
N GLY A 175 -6.19 -10.15 -1.79
CA GLY A 175 -7.26 -11.15 -1.61
C GLY A 175 -7.90 -11.56 -2.93
N ALA A 176 -8.36 -12.81 -3.01
CA ALA A 176 -8.97 -13.38 -4.21
C ALA A 176 -10.23 -12.58 -4.62
N GLN A 177 -10.15 -11.85 -5.73
CA GLN A 177 -11.29 -11.14 -6.33
C GLN A 177 -12.12 -12.06 -7.24
N GLY A 178 -12.36 -13.30 -6.81
CA GLY A 178 -13.10 -14.29 -7.61
C GLY A 178 -12.41 -14.72 -8.92
N THR A 179 -11.13 -14.38 -9.09
CA THR A 179 -10.32 -14.72 -10.27
C THR A 179 -8.91 -15.15 -9.86
N LYS A 180 -8.32 -16.07 -10.64
CA LYS A 180 -6.92 -16.50 -10.52
C LYS A 180 -5.97 -15.70 -11.41
N ASN A 181 -6.49 -14.73 -12.17
CA ASN A 181 -5.68 -13.80 -12.97
C ASN A 181 -5.22 -12.62 -12.09
N TYR A 182 -4.35 -12.91 -11.13
CA TYR A 182 -3.87 -11.93 -10.15
C TYR A 182 -2.97 -10.86 -10.77
N CYS A 183 -2.42 -11.05 -11.98
CA CYS A 183 -1.56 -10.05 -12.63
C CYS A 183 -2.28 -9.10 -13.60
N GLN A 184 -3.38 -9.51 -14.25
CA GLN A 184 -4.06 -8.68 -15.27
C GLN A 184 -5.50 -8.30 -14.93
N ALA A 185 -6.15 -8.96 -13.96
CA ALA A 185 -7.53 -8.64 -13.63
C ALA A 185 -7.67 -7.13 -13.33
N PRO A 186 -8.69 -6.44 -13.87
CA PRO A 186 -8.90 -5.03 -13.56
C PRO A 186 -8.96 -4.80 -12.05
N SER A 187 -8.17 -3.85 -11.56
CA SER A 187 -8.17 -3.53 -10.13
C SER A 187 -9.19 -2.44 -9.84
N THR A 188 -10.08 -2.68 -8.89
CA THR A 188 -10.88 -1.61 -8.26
C THR A 188 -10.08 -0.84 -7.20
N ARG A 189 -8.85 -1.29 -6.92
CA ARG A 189 -7.93 -0.64 -5.99
C ARG A 189 -7.15 0.43 -6.70
N GLY A 190 -6.74 1.43 -5.94
CA GLY A 190 -5.92 2.52 -6.41
C GLY A 190 -6.59 3.86 -6.22
N LEU A 191 -5.79 4.87 -6.49
CA LEU A 191 -6.15 6.25 -6.60
C LEU A 191 -6.84 6.49 -7.94
N HIS A 192 -7.78 7.44 -7.94
CA HIS A 192 -8.42 7.93 -9.16
C HIS A 192 -8.04 9.40 -9.38
N LYS A 193 -7.83 9.79 -10.63
CA LYS A 193 -7.55 11.17 -11.02
C LYS A 193 -8.70 11.71 -11.86
N GLY A 194 -9.58 12.49 -11.23
CA GLY A 194 -10.80 12.98 -11.88
C GLY A 194 -11.73 11.81 -12.25
N THR A 195 -12.10 11.70 -13.52
CA THR A 195 -12.93 10.60 -14.06
C THR A 195 -12.12 9.39 -14.50
N GLU A 196 -10.79 9.48 -14.46
CA GLU A 196 -9.91 8.37 -14.82
C GLU A 196 -9.94 7.31 -13.70
N GLY A 197 -10.19 6.06 -14.09
CA GLY A 197 -10.17 4.92 -13.18
C GLY A 197 -8.75 4.55 -12.73
N SER A 198 -8.65 3.47 -11.96
CA SER A 198 -7.37 2.88 -11.60
C SER A 198 -6.61 2.39 -12.84
N MET A 199 -5.30 2.66 -12.86
CA MET A 199 -4.39 2.12 -13.88
C MET A 199 -3.55 0.94 -13.35
N ILE A 200 -3.91 0.43 -12.17
CA ILE A 200 -3.32 -0.79 -11.63
C ILE A 200 -3.96 -1.99 -12.34
N ARG A 201 -3.11 -2.90 -12.82
CA ARG A 201 -3.53 -4.22 -13.28
C ARG A 201 -3.25 -5.26 -12.20
N GLY A 202 -4.21 -6.15 -12.03
CA GLY A 202 -4.12 -7.23 -11.07
C GLY A 202 -4.25 -6.79 -9.62
N SER A 203 -3.75 -7.66 -8.75
CA SER A 203 -3.87 -7.58 -7.30
C SER A 203 -2.53 -7.73 -6.58
N TRP A 204 -1.44 -7.94 -7.34
CA TRP A 204 -0.08 -7.94 -6.82
C TRP A 204 0.33 -6.55 -6.36
N ARG A 205 1.01 -6.51 -5.22
CA ARG A 205 1.49 -5.29 -4.57
C ARG A 205 2.94 -5.48 -4.21
N LEU A 206 3.68 -4.38 -4.21
CA LEU A 206 4.97 -4.32 -3.54
C LEU A 206 4.73 -3.82 -2.12
N GLN A 207 5.34 -4.46 -1.12
CA GLN A 207 5.33 -4.02 0.27
C GLN A 207 6.71 -3.45 0.65
N PRO A 208 6.90 -2.13 0.63
CA PRO A 208 8.18 -1.50 0.92
C PRO A 208 8.59 -1.67 2.38
N VAL A 209 9.55 -2.57 2.63
CA VAL A 209 10.15 -2.79 3.97
C VAL A 209 11.52 -2.10 4.07
N PHE A 210 12.27 -2.06 2.97
CA PHE A 210 13.70 -1.71 3.03
C PHE A 210 13.99 -0.27 2.66
N ALA A 211 13.39 0.24 1.58
CA ALA A 211 13.73 1.55 1.06
C ALA A 211 12.68 2.12 0.12
N VAL A 212 12.49 3.43 0.23
CA VAL A 212 11.95 4.31 -0.81
C VAL A 212 13.00 5.40 -1.02
N LYS A 213 13.58 5.48 -2.22
CA LYS A 213 14.64 6.44 -2.52
C LYS A 213 14.26 7.24 -3.75
N LYS A 214 14.45 8.55 -3.71
CA LYS A 214 14.43 9.36 -4.93
C LYS A 214 15.68 9.01 -5.77
N VAL A 215 15.50 8.89 -7.09
CA VAL A 215 16.61 8.76 -8.05
C VAL A 215 17.28 10.12 -8.29
#